data_AF-A0AAD8NEP3-F1
#
_entry.id   AF-A0AAD8NEP3-F1
#
_cell.length_a   1.000
_cell.length_b   1.000
_cell.length_c   1.000
_cell.angle_alpha   90.00
_cell.angle_beta   90.00
_cell.angle_gamma   90.00
#
_symmetry.space_group_name_H-M   'P 1'
#
loop_
_entity.id
_entity.type
_entity.pdbx_description
1 polymer ?
#
loop_
_entity_poly.entity_id
_entity_poly.type
_entity_poly.pdbx_seq_one_letter_code
_entity_poly.pdbx_strand_id
1 'polypeptide(L)'
;MAPELAVMTASKSTFYLWKAIVESEDVKKSPFVNSDKIVKKSAILVSNTSSISITRLAAATGRPQQVICMHLMNPLPVMKLVEIVRGENTSENTFNVTKALAERFGKTVICS
;
A
#
# COMPACT_ATOMS: atom_id res chain seq x y z
N MET A 1 0.28 20.14 -1.91
CA MET A 1 1.27 19.20 -1.33
C MET A 1 1.44 18.08 -2.35
N ALA A 2 2.65 17.84 -2.84
CA ALA A 2 2.87 16.81 -3.86
C ALA A 2 2.71 15.40 -3.25
N PRO A 3 2.14 14.42 -3.97
CA PRO A 3 2.07 13.05 -3.48
C PRO A 3 3.49 12.50 -3.31
N GLU A 4 3.80 11.99 -2.12
CA GLU A 4 5.12 11.42 -1.83
C GLU A 4 5.09 9.92 -2.19
N LEU A 5 5.83 9.52 -3.22
CA LEU A 5 5.96 8.13 -3.64
C LEU A 5 7.25 7.54 -3.03
N ALA A 6 7.10 6.50 -2.21
CA ALA A 6 8.22 5.71 -1.73
C ALA A 6 8.26 4.37 -2.49
N VAL A 7 9.41 4.05 -3.07
CA VAL A 7 9.65 2.77 -3.74
C VAL A 7 10.48 1.89 -2.82
N MET A 8 9.95 0.73 -2.48
CA MET A 8 10.57 -0.21 -1.54
C MET A 8 10.72 -1.56 -2.23
N THR A 9 11.80 -2.29 -1.94
CA THR A 9 12.03 -3.61 -2.50
C THR A 9 12.24 -4.62 -1.38
N ALA A 10 11.53 -5.73 -1.45
CA ALA A 10 11.81 -6.89 -0.60
C ALA A 10 11.74 -8.16 -1.41
N SER A 11 12.80 -8.96 -1.28
CA SER A 11 12.99 -10.17 -2.09
C SER A 11 12.94 -9.83 -3.59
N LYS A 12 11.97 -10.38 -4.33
CA LYS A 12 11.74 -10.13 -5.77
C LYS A 12 10.59 -9.15 -6.05
N SER A 13 9.92 -8.64 -5.02
CA SER A 13 8.74 -7.77 -5.16
C SER A 13 9.10 -6.31 -4.96
N THR A 14 8.58 -5.46 -5.85
CA THR A 14 8.68 -4.01 -5.75
C THR A 14 7.35 -3.46 -5.22
N PHE A 15 7.45 -2.61 -4.20
CA PHE A 15 6.33 -1.94 -3.54
C PHE A 15 6.34 -0.47 -3.92
N TYR A 16 5.19 0.04 -4.33
CA TYR A 16 4.98 1.45 -4.60
C TYR A 16 4.04 1.99 -3.54
N LEU A 17 4.59 2.70 -2.55
CA LEU A 17 3.87 3.27 -1.43
C LEU A 17 3.51 4.72 -1.71
N TRP A 18 2.22 5.01 -1.70
CA TRP A 18 1.70 6.36 -1.83
C TRP A 18 1.43 6.97 -0.46
N LYS A 19 2.18 8.02 -0.12
CA LYS A 19 2.09 8.76 1.15
C LYS A 19 1.68 10.21 0.90
N ALA A 20 0.96 10.79 1.85
CA ALA A 20 0.58 12.20 1.86
C ALA A 20 -0.19 12.69 0.61
N ILE A 21 -0.99 11.81 0.00
CA ILE A 21 -1.99 12.23 -0.98
C ILE A 21 -3.20 12.76 -0.22
N VAL A 22 -3.83 13.82 -0.72
CA VAL A 22 -5.12 14.33 -0.22
C VAL A 22 -6.08 13.17 0.00
N GLU A 23 -6.74 13.14 1.16
CA GLU A 23 -7.74 12.13 1.55
C GLU A 23 -9.05 12.35 0.79
N SER A 24 -8.98 12.23 -0.54
CA SER A 24 -10.11 12.23 -1.45
C SER A 24 -10.01 10.99 -2.33
N GLU A 25 -11.11 10.27 -2.45
CA GLU A 25 -11.17 9.01 -3.21
C GLU A 25 -10.79 9.24 -4.69
N ASP A 26 -11.29 10.32 -5.28
CA ASP A 26 -11.02 10.66 -6.68
C ASP A 26 -9.55 10.99 -6.93
N VAL A 27 -8.94 11.74 -6.00
CA VAL A 27 -7.51 12.12 -6.09
C VAL A 27 -6.61 10.91 -5.90
N LYS A 28 -6.96 9.99 -5.00
CA LYS A 28 -6.15 8.78 -4.74
C LYS A 28 -6.31 7.69 -5.79
N LYS A 29 -7.43 7.60 -6.50
CA LYS A 29 -7.60 6.62 -7.60
C LYS A 29 -6.60 6.87 -8.74
N SER A 30 -6.40 8.12 -9.13
CA SER A 30 -5.55 8.49 -10.28
C SER A 30 -4.12 7.95 -10.19
N PRO A 31 -3.36 8.12 -9.09
CA PRO A 31 -2.04 7.52 -8.92
C PRO A 31 -2.05 5.99 -9.04
N PHE A 32 -3.07 5.29 -8.55
CA PHE A 32 -3.17 3.83 -8.63
C PHE A 32 -3.45 3.37 -10.06
N VAL A 33 -4.37 4.02 -10.77
CA VAL A 33 -4.66 3.78 -12.19
C VAL A 33 -3.42 4.02 -13.06
N ASN A 34 -2.70 5.12 -12.81
CA ASN A 34 -1.51 5.46 -13.57
C ASN A 34 -0.36 4.50 -13.26
N SER A 35 -0.17 4.16 -11.98
CA SER A 35 0.84 3.18 -11.57
C SER A 35 0.57 1.82 -12.20
N ASP A 36 -0.69 1.37 -12.22
CA ASP A 36 -1.06 0.09 -12.81
C ASP A 36 -0.60 -0.05 -14.27
N LYS A 37 -0.55 1.05 -15.02
CA LYS A 37 -0.07 1.07 -16.41
C LYS A 37 1.45 1.10 -16.54
N ILE A 38 2.15 1.69 -15.57
CA ILE A 38 3.59 1.98 -15.65
C ILE A 38 4.43 0.91 -14.94
N VAL A 39 3.95 0.42 -13.79
CA VAL A 39 4.71 -0.48 -12.93
C VAL A 39 4.62 -1.92 -13.44
N LYS A 40 5.70 -2.69 -13.22
CA LYS A 40 5.77 -4.12 -13.57
C LYS A 40 4.55 -4.86 -13.04
N LYS A 41 4.05 -5.84 -13.79
CA LYS A 41 2.88 -6.66 -13.39
C LYS A 41 3.07 -7.40 -12.06
N SER A 42 4.31 -7.64 -11.63
CA SER A 42 4.61 -8.26 -10.34
C SER A 42 4.62 -7.28 -9.16
N ALA A 43 4.53 -5.97 -9.40
CA ALA A 43 4.63 -4.96 -8.35
C ALA A 43 3.33 -4.86 -7.53
N ILE A 44 3.51 -4.57 -6.23
CA ILE A 44 2.43 -4.38 -5.26
C ILE A 44 2.22 -2.88 -5.08
N LEU A 45 0.96 -2.43 -5.17
CA LEU A 45 0.56 -1.06 -4.93
C LEU A 45 0.12 -0.93 -3.48
N VAL A 46 0.75 0.00 -2.75
CA VAL A 46 0.53 0.18 -1.32
C VAL A 46 -0.03 1.57 -1.06
N SER A 47 -1.13 1.64 -0.32
CA SER A 47 -1.71 2.89 0.15
C SER A 47 -1.35 3.10 1.62
N ASN A 48 -1.00 4.33 2.02
CA ASN A 48 -0.91 4.73 3.43
C ASN A 48 -2.17 5.51 3.85
N THR A 49 -3.35 5.01 3.49
CA THR A 49 -4.61 5.72 3.71
C THR A 49 -5.21 5.38 5.07
N SER A 50 -5.77 6.36 5.76
CA SER A 50 -6.43 6.14 7.06
C SER A 50 -7.94 5.95 6.94
N SER A 51 -8.58 6.48 5.89
CA SER A 51 -10.05 6.57 5.82
C SER A 51 -10.68 6.03 4.54
N ILE A 52 -9.88 5.64 3.56
CA ILE A 52 -10.38 5.20 2.24
C ILE A 52 -10.27 3.68 2.11
N SER A 53 -11.37 3.07 1.67
CA SER A 53 -11.46 1.63 1.42
C SER A 53 -10.43 1.17 0.39
N ILE A 54 -9.62 0.18 0.78
CA ILE A 54 -8.66 -0.47 -0.12
C ILE A 54 -9.37 -1.23 -1.23
N THR A 55 -10.53 -1.84 -0.94
CA THR A 55 -11.36 -2.48 -1.97
C THR A 55 -11.72 -1.50 -3.09
N ARG A 56 -12.10 -0.26 -2.75
CA ARG A 56 -12.44 0.78 -3.75
C ARG A 56 -11.23 1.24 -4.54
N LEU A 57 -10.08 1.40 -3.89
CA LEU A 57 -8.83 1.76 -4.58
C LEU A 57 -8.36 0.62 -5.51
N ALA A 58 -8.47 -0.62 -5.05
CA ALA A 58 -8.12 -1.81 -5.81
C ALA A 58 -8.99 -1.99 -7.05
N ALA A 59 -10.30 -1.71 -6.93
CA ALA A 59 -11.26 -1.80 -8.03
C ALA A 59 -10.98 -0.81 -9.18
N ALA A 60 -10.23 0.27 -8.92
CA ALA A 60 -9.79 1.20 -9.95
C ALA A 60 -8.60 0.67 -10.78
N THR A 61 -8.04 -0.49 -10.42
CA THR A 61 -6.87 -1.10 -11.10
C THR A 61 -7.25 -2.43 -11.76
N GLY A 62 -6.48 -2.85 -12.76
CA GLY A 62 -6.59 -4.19 -13.36
C GLY A 62 -5.95 -5.30 -12.53
N ARG A 63 -5.46 -5.01 -11.31
CA ARG A 63 -4.72 -5.95 -10.45
C ARG A 63 -5.16 -5.90 -8.98
N PRO A 64 -6.46 -6.01 -8.67
CA PRO A 64 -6.96 -5.83 -7.32
C PRO A 64 -6.30 -6.78 -6.30
N GLN A 65 -5.82 -7.96 -6.73
CA GLN A 65 -5.05 -8.88 -5.89
C GLN A 65 -3.69 -8.38 -5.39
N GLN A 66 -3.15 -7.31 -5.99
CA GLN A 66 -1.83 -6.73 -5.68
C GLN A 66 -1.93 -5.32 -5.07
N VAL A 67 -3.10 -4.95 -4.56
CA VAL A 67 -3.33 -3.67 -3.86
C VAL A 67 -3.55 -3.93 -2.38
N ILE A 68 -2.89 -3.15 -1.50
CA ILE A 68 -2.97 -3.31 -0.04
C ILE A 68 -2.76 -1.99 0.71
N CYS A 69 -3.26 -1.87 1.95
CA CYS A 69 -2.87 -0.78 2.85
C CYS A 69 -1.66 -1.16 3.68
N MET A 70 -0.75 -0.20 3.88
CA MET A 70 0.25 -0.23 4.94
C MET A 70 0.18 1.10 5.66
N HIS A 71 -0.68 1.17 6.66
CA HIS A 71 -0.93 2.38 7.43
C HIS A 71 0.17 2.56 8.48
N LEU A 72 1.03 3.53 8.20
CA LEU A 72 2.19 3.89 9.00
C LEU A 72 1.84 5.04 9.94
N MET A 73 1.99 4.81 11.24
CA MET A 73 1.71 5.83 12.26
C MET A 73 2.82 6.88 12.29
N ASN A 74 2.42 8.15 12.40
CA ASN A 74 3.34 9.28 12.55
C ASN A 74 3.57 9.59 14.05
N PRO A 75 4.81 9.85 14.51
CA PRO A 75 6.07 9.95 13.77
C PRO A 75 6.74 8.61 13.41
N LEU A 76 7.03 8.43 12.12
CA LEU A 76 7.51 7.17 11.51
C LEU A 76 8.73 6.52 12.19
N PRO A 77 9.78 7.25 12.63
CA PRO A 77 10.94 6.62 13.26
C PRO A 77 10.65 6.08 14.67
N VAL A 78 9.68 6.69 15.36
CA VAL A 78 9.36 6.38 16.77
C VAL A 78 8.29 5.31 16.85
N MET A 79 7.30 5.36 15.96
CA MET A 79 6.15 4.47 16.02
C MET A 79 6.54 3.05 15.60
N LYS A 80 6.35 2.08 16.50
CA LYS A 80 6.62 0.67 16.23
C LYS A 80 5.47 0.00 15.49
N LEU A 81 4.26 0.55 15.53
CA LEU A 81 3.07 -0.07 14.95
C LEU A 81 2.89 0.27 13.47
N VAL A 82 2.46 -0.72 12.71
CA VAL A 82 1.99 -0.59 11.34
C VAL A 82 0.76 -1.46 11.16
N GLU A 83 -0.25 -0.89 10.54
CA GLU A 83 -1.51 -1.58 10.29
C GLU A 83 -1.59 -1.98 8.82
N ILE A 84 -1.80 -3.27 8.57
CA ILE A 84 -1.99 -3.80 7.24
C ILE A 84 -3.47 -4.11 7.05
N VAL A 85 -4.09 -3.43 6.09
CA VAL A 85 -5.51 -3.62 5.76
C VAL A 85 -5.62 -4.23 4.37
N ARG A 86 -6.37 -5.32 4.27
CA ARG A 86 -6.62 -6.02 3.01
C ARG A 86 -7.86 -5.43 2.32
N GLY A 87 -7.80 -5.34 0.99
CA GLY A 87 -9.01 -5.22 0.18
C GLY A 87 -9.65 -6.60 0.01
N GLU A 88 -10.91 -6.60 -0.43
CA GLU A 88 -11.71 -7.82 -0.63
C GLU A 88 -11.01 -8.87 -1.52
N ASN A 89 -10.30 -8.42 -2.55
CA ASN A 89 -9.62 -9.28 -3.51
C ASN A 89 -8.10 -9.38 -3.28
N THR A 90 -7.55 -8.74 -2.25
CA THR A 90 -6.10 -8.75 -1.99
C THR A 90 -5.63 -10.19 -1.76
N SER A 91 -4.62 -10.63 -2.52
CA SER A 91 -4.12 -12.00 -2.41
C SER A 91 -3.39 -12.23 -1.09
N GLU A 92 -3.44 -13.47 -0.61
CA GLU A 92 -2.69 -13.91 0.56
C GLU A 92 -1.19 -13.71 0.37
N ASN A 93 -0.67 -13.94 -0.85
CA ASN A 93 0.72 -13.66 -1.18
C ASN A 93 1.07 -12.17 -1.00
N THR A 94 0.24 -11.26 -1.52
CA THR A 94 0.46 -9.81 -1.33
C THR A 94 0.47 -9.42 0.14
N PHE A 95 -0.45 -9.97 0.93
CA PHE A 95 -0.47 -9.76 2.38
C PHE A 95 0.81 -10.27 3.05
N ASN A 96 1.21 -11.52 2.79
CA ASN A 96 2.37 -12.16 3.42
C ASN A 96 3.67 -11.42 3.10
N VAL A 97 3.89 -11.02 1.84
CA VAL A 97 5.11 -10.27 1.48
C VAL A 97 5.09 -8.86 2.10
N THR A 98 3.93 -8.20 2.20
CA THR A 98 3.80 -6.89 2.85
C THR A 98 4.04 -6.99 4.35
N LYS A 99 3.51 -8.02 5.02
CA LYS A 99 3.75 -8.31 6.43
C LYS A 99 5.23 -8.58 6.69
N ALA A 100 5.86 -9.45 5.90
CA ALA A 100 7.28 -9.72 6.02
C ALA A 100 8.15 -8.47 5.80
N LEU A 101 7.76 -7.59 4.85
CA LEU A 101 8.42 -6.30 4.64
C LEU A 101 8.31 -5.42 5.89
N ALA A 102 7.11 -5.30 6.47
CA ALA A 102 6.85 -4.52 7.67
C ALA A 102 7.66 -5.03 8.88
N GLU A 103 7.68 -6.34 9.11
CA GLU A 103 8.45 -6.97 10.19
C GLU A 103 9.96 -6.77 10.01
N ARG A 104 10.47 -6.79 8.77
CA ARG A 104 11.87 -6.47 8.46
C ARG A 104 12.27 -5.04 8.80
N PHE A 105 11.33 -4.09 8.83
CA PHE A 105 11.57 -2.74 9.34
C PHE A 105 11.49 -2.63 10.86
N GLY A 106 11.39 -3.76 11.57
CA GLY A 106 11.26 -3.79 13.03
C GLY A 106 9.89 -3.31 13.51
N LYS A 107 8.84 -3.41 12.67
CA LYS A 107 7.50 -2.94 13.01
C LYS A 107 6.60 -4.05 13.56
N THR A 108 5.88 -3.66 14.60
CA THR A 108 4.55 -4.03 15.09
C THR A 108 3.43 -4.27 14.08
N VAL A 109 3.30 -5.40 13.39
CA VAL A 109 2.18 -5.58 12.44
C VAL A 109 0.87 -5.91 13.16
N ILE A 110 -0.15 -5.08 12.95
CA ILE A 110 -1.55 -5.39 13.23
C ILE A 110 -2.31 -5.55 11.91
N CYS A 111 -3.34 -6.40 11.91
CA CYS A 111 -4.09 -6.75 10.70
C CYS A 111 -5.57 -6.39 10.89
N SER A 112 -6.16 -5.73 9.88
CA SER A 112 -7.60 -5.44 9.81
C SER A 112 -8.22 -5.88 8.49
#